data_AF-A0A349VNC2-F1
#
_entry.id   AF-A0A349VNC2-F1
#
_cell.length_a   1.000
_cell.length_b   1.000
_cell.length_c   1.000
_cell.angle_alpha   90.00
_cell.angle_beta   90.00
_cell.angle_gamma   90.00
#
_symmetry.space_group_name_H-M   'P 1'
#
loop_
_entity.id
_entity.type
_entity.pdbx_description
1 polymer ?
#
loop_
_entity_poly.entity_id
_entity_poly.type
_entity_poly.pdbx_seq_one_letter_code
_entity_poly.pdbx_strand_id
1 'polypeptide(L)'
;MDENYVARLQQQVVDASRDGNSLDRNTITDLLDAVLDDRMPLADFEDWLAGSANRLPTAEEIIGVVDALKRRMVPLHASVSAPIVDTCGTGGDGSGTFNIS
;
A
#
# COMPACT_ATOMS: atom_id res chain seq x y z
N MET A 1 2.96 -4.71 16.74
CA MET A 1 3.14 -6.14 16.40
C MET A 1 4.30 -6.67 17.21
N ASP A 2 4.14 -7.85 17.81
CA ASP A 2 5.27 -8.58 18.40
C ASP A 2 6.08 -9.31 17.33
N GLU A 3 7.29 -9.75 17.67
CA GLU A 3 8.22 -10.41 16.74
C GLU A 3 7.64 -11.71 16.14
N ASN A 4 6.89 -12.48 16.92
CA ASN A 4 6.27 -13.71 16.44
C ASN A 4 5.20 -13.44 15.37
N TYR A 5 4.47 -12.34 15.51
CA TYR A 5 3.51 -11.89 14.50
C TYR A 5 4.21 -11.49 13.21
N VAL A 6 5.26 -10.66 13.31
CA VAL A 6 6.02 -10.19 12.15
C VAL A 6 6.64 -11.35 11.38
N ALA A 7 7.20 -12.36 12.07
CA ALA A 7 7.76 -13.54 11.42
C ALA A 7 6.70 -14.36 10.64
N ARG A 8 5.48 -14.50 11.19
CA ARG A 8 4.38 -15.18 10.47
C ARG A 8 3.92 -14.37 9.26
N LEU A 9 3.81 -13.06 9.41
CA LEU A 9 3.47 -12.14 8.33
C LEU A 9 4.51 -12.21 7.20
N GLN A 10 5.79 -12.17 7.54
CA GLN A 10 6.89 -12.30 6.56
C GLN A 10 6.76 -13.61 5.77
N GLN A 11 6.52 -14.73 6.46
CA GLN A 11 6.34 -16.01 5.79
C GLN A 11 5.15 -16.00 4.81
N GLN A 12 4.01 -15.40 5.19
CA GLN A 12 2.85 -15.25 4.30
C GLN A 12 3.18 -14.43 3.05
N VAL A 13 3.94 -13.34 3.20
CA VAL A 13 4.34 -12.46 2.09
C VAL A 13 5.30 -13.18 1.15
N VAL A 14 6.28 -13.91 1.69
CA VAL A 14 7.23 -14.71 0.90
C VAL A 14 6.50 -15.81 0.13
N ASP A 15 5.62 -16.55 0.78
CA ASP A 15 4.85 -17.62 0.13
C ASP A 15 3.94 -17.07 -0.98
N ALA A 16 3.24 -15.96 -0.71
CA ALA A 16 2.40 -15.30 -1.71
C ALA A 16 3.22 -14.80 -2.91
N SER A 17 4.39 -14.20 -2.66
CA SER A 17 5.28 -13.70 -3.71
C SER A 17 5.83 -14.83 -4.58
N ARG A 18 6.25 -15.94 -3.96
CA ARG A 18 6.74 -17.13 -4.67
C ARG A 18 5.64 -17.77 -5.53
N ASP A 19 4.44 -17.88 -4.98
CA ASP A 19 3.34 -18.60 -5.63
C ASP A 19 2.52 -17.69 -6.57
N GLY A 20 2.83 -16.38 -6.62
CA GLY A 20 2.12 -15.39 -7.42
C GLY A 20 0.71 -15.06 -6.91
N ASN A 21 0.42 -15.35 -5.65
CA ASN A 21 -0.90 -15.15 -5.05
C ASN A 21 -1.09 -13.71 -4.59
N SER A 22 -2.36 -13.27 -4.53
CA SER A 22 -2.73 -12.01 -3.90
C SER A 22 -2.80 -12.16 -2.38
N LEU A 23 -2.46 -11.09 -1.68
CA LEU A 23 -2.68 -10.97 -0.25
C LEU A 23 -4.04 -10.33 0.02
N ASP A 24 -4.65 -10.66 1.15
CA ASP A 24 -5.87 -9.97 1.58
C ASP A 24 -5.57 -8.58 2.16
N ARG A 25 -6.62 -7.77 2.32
CA ARG A 25 -6.52 -6.40 2.82
C ARG A 25 -5.82 -6.29 4.17
N ASN A 26 -6.09 -7.21 5.10
CA ASN A 26 -5.49 -7.17 6.43
C ASN A 26 -3.98 -7.46 6.36
N THR A 27 -3.61 -8.47 5.60
CA THR A 27 -2.21 -8.88 5.42
C THR A 27 -1.40 -7.79 4.75
N ILE A 28 -1.94 -7.10 3.74
CA ILE A 28 -1.27 -5.94 3.13
C ILE A 28 -1.19 -4.75 4.07
N THR A 29 -2.26 -4.48 4.83
CA THR A 29 -2.23 -3.40 5.83
C THR A 29 -1.11 -3.64 6.84
N ASP A 30 -0.98 -4.87 7.33
CA ASP A 30 0.06 -5.24 8.29
C ASP A 30 1.45 -5.28 7.67
N LEU A 31 1.58 -5.70 6.40
CA LEU A 31 2.85 -5.61 5.66
C LEU A 31 3.32 -4.16 5.60
N LEU A 32 2.46 -3.23 5.17
CA LEU A 32 2.82 -1.81 5.10
C LEU A 32 3.07 -1.22 6.49
N ASP A 33 2.29 -1.59 7.50
CA ASP A 33 2.54 -1.18 8.88
C ASP A 33 3.91 -1.66 9.37
N ALA A 34 4.31 -2.90 9.06
CA ALA A 34 5.61 -3.45 9.44
C ALA A 34 6.78 -2.80 8.68
N VAL A 35 6.63 -2.55 7.37
CA VAL A 35 7.64 -1.87 6.54
C VAL A 35 7.85 -0.43 7.01
N LEU A 36 6.76 0.33 7.21
CA LEU A 36 6.83 1.73 7.63
C LEU A 36 7.36 1.90 9.07
N ASP A 37 7.26 0.86 9.89
CA ASP A 37 7.82 0.81 11.25
C ASP A 37 9.22 0.18 11.29
N ASP A 38 9.86 -0.09 10.15
CA ASP A 38 11.19 -0.70 10.02
C ASP A 38 11.32 -2.09 10.68
N ARG A 39 10.24 -2.89 10.64
CA ARG A 39 10.15 -4.23 11.22
C ARG A 39 10.17 -5.36 10.19
N MET A 40 10.10 -5.04 8.90
CA MET A 40 10.13 -6.00 7.80
C MET A 40 11.37 -5.73 6.94
N PRO A 41 12.12 -6.76 6.50
CA PRO A 41 13.18 -6.56 5.51
C PRO A 41 12.62 -5.92 4.24
N LEU A 42 13.29 -4.87 3.74
CA LEU A 42 12.85 -4.19 2.51
C LEU A 42 12.84 -5.12 1.29
N ALA A 43 13.72 -6.13 1.25
CA ALA A 43 13.77 -7.11 0.17
C ALA A 43 12.44 -7.87 0.00
N ASP A 44 11.78 -8.28 1.09
CA ASP A 44 10.50 -8.99 1.01
C ASP A 44 9.39 -8.07 0.49
N PHE A 45 9.45 -6.77 0.83
CA PHE A 45 8.54 -5.77 0.31
C PHE A 45 8.78 -5.46 -1.17
N GLU A 46 10.04 -5.39 -1.60
CA GLU A 46 10.43 -5.22 -3.01
C GLU A 46 9.92 -6.40 -3.87
N ASP A 47 10.11 -7.63 -3.39
CA ASP A 47 9.63 -8.84 -4.06
C ASP A 47 8.11 -8.82 -4.21
N TRP A 48 7.38 -8.48 -3.15
CA TRP A 48 5.94 -8.33 -3.22
C TRP A 48 5.50 -7.22 -4.18
N LEU A 49 6.15 -6.05 -4.14
CA LEU A 49 5.85 -4.92 -5.05
C LEU A 49 6.03 -5.32 -6.52
N ALA A 50 7.15 -5.97 -6.85
CA ALA A 50 7.42 -6.44 -8.20
C ALA A 50 6.41 -7.51 -8.65
N GLY A 51 6.11 -8.47 -7.79
CA GLY A 51 5.10 -9.51 -8.05
C GLY A 51 3.71 -8.92 -8.28
N SER A 52 3.29 -8.00 -7.41
CA SER A 52 2.00 -7.30 -7.51
C SER A 52 1.89 -6.46 -8.79
N ALA A 53 2.95 -5.73 -9.15
CA ALA A 53 2.98 -4.94 -10.39
C ALA A 53 2.85 -5.82 -11.64
N ASN A 54 3.54 -6.97 -11.67
CA ASN A 54 3.46 -7.91 -12.78
C ASN A 54 2.09 -8.59 -12.91
N ARG A 55 1.46 -8.94 -11.78
CA ARG A 55 0.13 -9.57 -11.74
C ARG A 55 -1.03 -8.58 -11.95
N LEU A 56 -0.77 -7.29 -11.72
CA LEU A 56 -1.73 -6.25 -11.37
C LEU A 56 -2.29 -6.42 -9.94
N PRO A 57 -2.29 -5.35 -9.11
CA PRO A 57 -2.78 -5.41 -7.75
C PRO A 57 -4.30 -5.60 -7.70
N THR A 58 -4.78 -6.37 -6.73
CA THR A 58 -6.22 -6.50 -6.48
C THR A 58 -6.77 -5.27 -5.73
N ALA A 59 -8.09 -5.09 -5.76
CA ALA A 59 -8.74 -4.02 -4.99
C ALA A 59 -8.45 -4.11 -3.49
N GLU A 60 -8.43 -5.33 -2.92
CA GLU A 60 -8.12 -5.54 -1.50
C GLU A 60 -6.68 -5.13 -1.16
N GLU A 61 -5.72 -5.42 -2.04
CA GLU A 61 -4.33 -5.01 -1.87
C GLU A 61 -4.20 -3.48 -1.91
N ILE A 62 -4.85 -2.82 -2.87
CA ILE A 62 -4.86 -1.35 -2.96
C ILE A 62 -5.46 -0.72 -1.70
N ILE A 63 -6.60 -1.24 -1.23
CA ILE A 63 -7.28 -0.69 -0.05
C ILE A 63 -6.43 -0.93 1.22
N GLY A 64 -5.76 -2.08 1.34
CA GLY A 64 -4.85 -2.35 2.46
C GLY A 64 -3.70 -1.35 2.54
N VAL A 65 -3.10 -1.00 1.40
CA VAL A 65 -2.07 0.06 1.33
C VAL A 65 -2.66 1.39 1.80
N VAL A 66 -3.85 1.76 1.29
CA VAL A 66 -4.53 3.01 1.67
C VAL A 66 -4.81 3.06 3.18
N ASP A 67 -5.26 1.96 3.79
CA ASP A 67 -5.53 1.90 5.23
C ASP A 67 -4.26 2.14 6.06
N ALA A 68 -3.16 1.48 5.72
CA ALA A 68 -1.88 1.65 6.42
C ALA A 68 -1.33 3.08 6.30
N LEU A 69 -1.45 3.68 5.11
CA LEU A 69 -1.04 5.07 4.88
C LEU A 69 -1.93 6.04 5.66
N LYS A 70 -3.26 5.89 5.58
CA LYS A 70 -4.21 6.79 6.26
C LYS A 70 -4.02 6.83 7.77
N ARG A 71 -3.59 5.73 8.40
CA ARG A 71 -3.25 5.70 9.84
C ARG A 71 -2.08 6.61 10.21
N ARG A 72 -1.20 6.94 9.26
CA ARG A 72 0.00 7.76 9.45
C ARG A 72 -0.11 9.16 8.83
N MET A 73 -1.15 9.42 8.05
CA MET A 73 -1.39 10.74 7.47
C MET A 73 -1.70 11.75 8.57
N VAL A 74 -1.17 12.96 8.43
CA VAL A 74 -1.56 14.09 9.28
C VAL A 74 -3.00 14.49 8.92
N PRO A 75 -3.95 14.45 9.85
CA PRO A 75 -5.34 14.79 9.56
C PRO A 75 -5.48 16.29 9.33
N LEU A 76 -6.14 16.65 8.23
CA LEU A 76 -6.56 18.02 7.96
C LEU A 76 -8.03 18.18 8.31
N HIS A 77 -8.32 19.01 9.31
CA HIS A 77 -9.68 19.35 9.68
C HIS A 77 -10.11 20.64 8.96
N ALA A 78 -11.20 20.56 8.19
CA ALA A 78 -11.79 21.70 7.52
C ALA A 78 -13.23 21.89 8.00
N SER A 79 -13.62 23.15 8.26
CA SER A 79 -15.00 23.53 8.58
C SER A 79 -15.50 24.50 7.52
N VAL A 80 -16.07 23.95 6.46
CA VAL A 80 -16.64 24.70 5.33
C VAL A 80 -18.08 24.24 5.08
N SER A 81 -18.94 25.15 4.65
CA SER A 81 -20.35 24.88 4.41
C SER A 81 -20.64 24.23 3.05
N ALA A 82 -19.65 24.16 2.17
CA ALA A 82 -19.75 23.62 0.81
C ALA A 82 -18.96 22.29 0.68
N PRO A 83 -19.29 21.43 -0.30
CA PRO A 83 -18.53 20.22 -0.58
C PRO A 83 -17.06 20.52 -0.90
N ILE A 84 -16.16 19.68 -0.39
CA ILE A 84 -14.74 19.67 -0.77
C ILE A 84 -14.55 18.57 -1.82
N VAL A 85 -13.81 18.88 -2.88
CA VAL A 85 -13.44 17.94 -3.95
C VAL A 85 -11.93 17.91 -4.11
N ASP A 86 -11.41 16.75 -4.52
CA ASP A 86 -10.01 16.55 -4.89
C ASP A 86 -9.94 16.23 -6.38
N THR A 87 -9.04 16.89 -7.11
CA THR A 87 -8.74 16.62 -8.51
C THR A 87 -7.31 16.13 -8.61
N CYS A 88 -7.15 14.81 -8.54
CA CYS A 88 -5.83 14.17 -8.63
C CYS A 88 -5.79 13.15 -9.77
N GLY A 89 -4.60 12.94 -10.30
CA GLY A 89 -4.28 11.91 -11.27
C GLY A 89 -3.01 11.18 -10.87
N THR A 90 -2.89 9.91 -11.25
CA THR A 90 -1.68 9.11 -10.99
C THR A 90 -0.45 9.65 -11.74
N GLY A 91 -0.68 10.39 -12.83
CA GLY A 91 0.37 10.75 -13.79
C GLY A 91 0.92 9.52 -14.52
N GLY A 92 2.07 9.69 -15.18
CA GLY A 92 2.78 8.61 -15.87
C GLY A 92 2.28 8.28 -17.28
N ASP A 93 1.40 9.10 -17.86
CA ASP A 93 0.86 8.89 -19.21
C ASP A 93 1.78 9.37 -20.36
N GLY A 94 2.88 10.05 -20.03
CA GLY A 94 3.83 10.59 -21.02
C GLY A 94 3.28 11.72 -21.89
N SER A 95 2.15 12.34 -21.52
CA SER A 95 1.42 13.29 -22.37
C SER A 95 2.15 14.62 -22.62
N GLY A 96 3.17 14.95 -21.81
CA GLY A 96 3.90 16.22 -21.92
C GLY A 96 3.02 17.45 -21.64
N THR A 97 1.88 17.25 -20.99
CA THR A 97 0.95 18.32 -20.62
C THR A 97 1.46 19.12 -19.44
N PHE A 98 1.10 20.40 -19.37
CA PHE A 98 1.46 21.26 -18.25
C PHE A 98 0.37 21.20 -17.18
N ASN A 99 0.68 20.60 -16.02
CA ASN A 99 -0.04 20.69 -14.74
C ASN A 99 -1.57 20.85 -14.87
N ILE A 100 -2.24 19.91 -15.55
CA ILE A 100 -3.66 20.02 -15.89
C ILE A 100 -4.61 19.65 -14.73
N SER A 101 -4.21 18.71 -13.88
CA SER A 101 -5.00 18.21 -12.73
C SER A 101 -5.27 19.27 -11.67
#